data_AF-C4NU32-F1
#
_entry.id   AF-C4NU32-F1
#
_cell.length_a   1.000
_cell.length_b   1.000
_cell.length_c   1.000
_cell.angle_alpha   90.00
_cell.angle_beta   90.00
_cell.angle_gamma   90.00
#
_symmetry.space_group_name_H-M   'P 1'
#
loop_
_entity.id
_entity.type
_entity.pdbx_description
1 polymer ?
#
loop_
_entity_poly.entity_id
_entity_poly.type
_entity_poly.pdbx_seq_one_letter_code
_entity_poly.pdbx_strand_id
1 'polypeptide(L)' 'LQASLYMMMYTITASLPLLMGIMLINSKMNTLNMFSLHMNFFPENPKLMWIMLMAAFMAKMPMYGTHLWLPK' A
#
# COMPACT_ATOMS: atom_id res chain seq x y z
N LEU A 1 -0.81 20.02 17.49
CA LEU A 1 -1.74 18.87 17.61
C LEU A 1 -2.39 18.49 16.28
N GLN A 2 -2.85 19.46 15.46
CA GLN A 2 -3.42 19.13 14.15
C GLN A 2 -2.40 18.46 13.20
N ALA A 3 -1.15 18.92 13.15
CA ALA A 3 -0.12 18.35 12.27
C ALA A 3 0.20 16.87 12.54
N SER A 4 0.20 16.45 13.82
CA SER A 4 0.42 15.04 14.18
C SER A 4 -0.78 14.16 13.81
N LEU A 5 -2.01 14.69 13.92
CA LEU A 5 -3.21 13.99 13.46
C LEU A 5 -3.20 13.82 11.93
N TYR A 6 -2.79 14.84 11.17
CA TYR A 6 -2.67 14.74 9.71
C TYR A 6 -1.64 13.69 9.28
N MET A 7 -0.46 13.64 9.93
CA MET A 7 0.51 12.56 9.72
C MET A 7 -0.08 11.18 9.95
N MET A 8 -0.75 11.00 11.08
CA MET A 8 -1.33 9.72 11.48
C MET A 8 -2.43 9.26 10.50
N MET A 9 -3.30 10.17 10.07
CA MET A 9 -4.35 9.84 9.10
C MET A 9 -3.76 9.48 7.73
N TYR A 10 -2.70 10.16 7.30
CA TYR A 10 -2.00 9.85 6.05
C TYR A 10 -1.32 8.48 6.09
N THR A 11 -0.67 8.11 7.19
CA THR A 11 -0.03 6.78 7.31
C THR A 11 -1.05 5.65 7.41
N ILE A 12 -2.16 5.87 8.12
CA ILE A 12 -3.24 4.87 8.25
C ILE A 12 -3.91 4.65 6.89
N THR A 13 -4.34 5.72 6.21
CA THR A 13 -5.01 5.61 4.90
C THR A 13 -4.11 4.97 3.84
N ALA A 14 -2.80 5.25 3.89
CA ALA A 14 -1.83 4.61 3.00
C ALA A 14 -1.59 3.12 3.30
N SER A 15 -1.63 2.71 4.56
CA SER A 15 -1.35 1.33 4.96
C SER A 15 -2.53 0.38 4.70
N LEU A 16 -3.77 0.87 4.73
CA LEU A 16 -4.97 0.06 4.53
C LEU A 16 -5.05 -0.65 3.15
N PRO A 17 -4.82 0.03 2.00
CA PRO A 17 -4.82 -0.63 0.68
C PRO A 17 -3.75 -1.70 0.55
N LEU A 18 -2.57 -1.47 1.11
CA LEU A 18 -1.47 -2.44 1.09
C LEU A 18 -1.78 -3.65 1.97
N LEU A 19 -2.36 -3.44 3.15
CA LEU A 19 -2.82 -4.54 4.00
C LEU A 19 -3.84 -5.41 3.26
N MET A 20 -4.80 -4.78 2.58
CA MET A 20 -5.81 -5.49 1.80
C MET A 20 -5.18 -6.29 0.65
N GLY A 21 -4.18 -5.72 -0.04
CA GLY A 21 -3.39 -6.42 -1.05
C GLY A 21 -2.67 -7.66 -0.49
N ILE A 22 -2.02 -7.53 0.68
CA ILE A 22 -1.32 -8.65 1.33
C ILE A 22 -2.29 -9.75 1.77
N MET A 23 -3.46 -9.40 2.30
CA MET A 23 -4.48 -10.40 2.66
C MET A 23 -4.99 -11.17 1.45
N LEU A 24 -5.18 -10.50 0.30
CA LEU A 24 -5.56 -11.16 -0.94
C LEU A 24 -4.47 -12.15 -1.40
N ILE A 25 -3.19 -11.78 -1.31
CA ILE A 25 -2.08 -12.70 -1.58
C ILE A 25 -2.15 -13.92 -0.67
N ASN A 26 -2.29 -13.68 0.63
CA ASN A 26 -2.34 -14.76 1.61
C ASN A 26 -3.51 -15.72 1.35
N SER A 27 -4.67 -15.20 0.96
CA SER A 27 -5.84 -16.03 0.66
C SER A 27 -5.66 -16.95 -0.56
N LYS A 28 -4.83 -16.53 -1.53
CA LYS A 28 -4.60 -17.30 -2.77
C LYS A 28 -3.42 -18.26 -2.64
N MET A 29 -2.38 -17.87 -1.90
CA MET A 29 -1.13 -18.64 -1.82
C MET A 29 -0.93 -19.39 -0.51
N ASN A 30 -1.68 -19.04 0.54
CA ASN A 30 -1.45 -19.49 1.92
C ASN A 30 -0.02 -19.23 2.45
N THR A 31 0.81 -18.53 1.69
CA THR A 31 2.19 -18.17 2.02
C THR A 31 2.44 -16.71 1.64
N LEU A 32 3.20 -16.03 2.50
CA LEU A 32 3.66 -14.65 2.28
C LEU A 32 5.15 -14.58 1.95
N ASN A 33 5.81 -15.72 1.71
CA ASN A 33 7.22 -15.76 1.39
C ASN A 33 7.46 -15.19 -0.01
N MET A 34 8.33 -14.18 -0.13
CA MET A 34 8.64 -13.51 -1.40
C MET A 34 9.16 -14.48 -2.47
N PHE A 35 9.93 -15.50 -2.08
CA PHE A 35 10.39 -16.53 -3.01
C PHE A 35 9.23 -17.38 -3.56
N SER A 36 8.24 -17.70 -2.73
CA SER A 36 7.06 -18.45 -3.17
C SER A 36 6.15 -17.63 -4.09
N LEU A 37 6.10 -16.31 -3.87
CA LEU A 37 5.35 -15.40 -4.71
C LEU A 37 5.95 -15.29 -6.11
N HIS A 38 7.28 -15.24 -6.23
CA HIS A 38 7.91 -15.11 -7.55
C HIS A 38 7.61 -16.29 -8.47
N MET A 39 7.53 -17.51 -7.92
CA MET A 39 7.37 -18.73 -8.72
C MET A 39 5.91 -19.03 -9.10
N ASN A 40 4.96 -18.76 -8.20
CA ASN A 40 3.60 -19.27 -8.37
C ASN A 40 2.55 -18.16 -8.56
N PHE A 41 2.89 -16.86 -8.42
CA PHE A 41 1.89 -15.80 -8.36
C PHE A 41 1.36 -15.37 -9.72
N PHE A 42 0.17 -15.89 -10.06
CA PHE A 42 -0.64 -15.44 -11.18
C PHE A 42 -1.92 -14.76 -10.67
N PRO A 43 -1.97 -13.43 -10.55
CA PRO A 43 -3.18 -12.73 -10.15
C PRO A 43 -4.19 -12.73 -11.31
N GLU A 44 -5.45 -13.05 -11.01
CA GLU A 44 -6.56 -12.96 -11.98
C GLU A 44 -6.75 -11.54 -12.54
N ASN A 45 -6.49 -10.52 -11.70
CA ASN A 45 -6.55 -9.11 -12.07
C ASN A 45 -5.22 -8.41 -11.74
N PRO A 46 -4.19 -8.54 -12.60
CA PRO A 46 -2.85 -8.00 -12.33
C PRO A 46 -2.86 -6.48 -12.14
N LYS A 47 -3.71 -5.76 -12.88
CA LYS A 47 -3.84 -4.30 -12.79
C LYS A 47 -4.37 -3.85 -11.42
N LEU A 48 -5.40 -4.50 -10.90
CA LEU A 48 -5.98 -4.17 -9.59
C LEU A 48 -4.99 -4.45 -8.46
N MET A 49 -4.32 -5.61 -8.53
CA MET A 49 -3.30 -6.01 -7.57
C MET A 49 -2.12 -5.03 -7.53
N TRP A 50 -1.69 -4.60 -8.72
CA TRP A 50 -0.62 -3.63 -8.87
C TRP A 50 -1.00 -2.26 -8.27
N ILE A 51 -2.22 -1.77 -8.50
CA ILE A 51 -2.70 -0.52 -7.92
C ILE A 51 -2.76 -0.61 -6.38
N MET A 52 -3.28 -1.71 -5.82
CA MET A 52 -3.35 -1.89 -4.36
C MET A 52 -1.97 -1.91 -3.70
N LEU A 53 -0.99 -2.57 -4.32
CA LEU A 53 0.39 -2.62 -3.82
C LEU A 53 1.11 -1.27 -4.00
N MET A 54 0.89 -0.58 -5.11
CA MET A 54 1.51 0.73 -5.39
C MET A 54 0.88 1.88 -4.61
N ALA A 55 -0.37 1.77 -4.16
CA ALA A 55 -1.05 2.81 -3.38
C ALA A 55 -0.30 3.20 -2.10
N ALA A 56 0.35 2.26 -1.42
CA ALA A 56 1.16 2.57 -0.23
C ALA A 56 2.48 3.29 -0.57
N PHE A 57 3.02 3.06 -1.77
CA PHE A 57 4.20 3.79 -2.26
C PHE A 57 3.84 5.20 -2.72
N MET A 58 2.66 5.39 -3.31
CA MET A 58 2.15 6.69 -3.74
C MET A 58 1.94 7.67 -2.58
N ALA A 59 1.66 7.19 -1.37
CA ALA A 59 1.54 8.04 -0.19
C ALA A 59 2.89 8.46 0.42
N LYS A 60 3.99 7.75 0.13
CA LYS A 60 5.34 8.02 0.65
C LYS A 60 6.22 8.79 -0.34
N MET A 61 5.97 8.65 -1.64
CA MET A 61 6.61 9.48 -2.66
C MET A 61 5.90 10.83 -2.72
N PRO A 62 6.61 11.97 -2.69
CA PRO A 62 6.00 13.29 -2.81
C PRO A 62 5.52 13.50 -4.24
N MET A 63 4.35 12.95 -4.59
CA MET A 63 3.56 13.49 -5.69
C MET A 63 2.88 14.76 -5.16
N TYR A 64 2.95 15.84 -5.94
CA TYR A 64 2.69 17.25 -5.61
C TYR A 64 1.44 17.61 -4.75
N GLY A 65 0.55 16.67 -4.43
CA GLY A 65 -0.67 16.88 -3.62
C GLY A 65 -0.53 16.65 -2.10
N THR A 66 0.55 16.02 -1.61
CA THR A 66 0.75 15.73 -0.17
C THR A 66 1.70 16.70 0.52
N HIS A 67 2.05 17.80 -0.12
CA HIS A 67 2.86 18.89 0.45
C HIS A 67 2.03 19.82 1.36
N LEU A 68 1.07 19.26 2.10
CA LEU A 68 0.29 19.97 3.12
C LEU A 68 0.78 19.63 4.53
N TRP A 69 1.65 18.61 4.66
CA TRP A 69 2.22 18.22 5.94
C TRP A 69 3.55 18.93 6.26
N LEU A 70 4.30 19.39 5.24
CA LEU A 70 5.42 20.29 5.54
C LEU A 70 4.82 21.60 6.07
N PRO A 71 5.09 21.98 7.32
CA PRO A 71 4.83 23.35 7.72
C PRO A 71 5.66 24.25 6.82
N LYS A 72 5.10 25.39 6.42
CA LYS A 72 5.97 26.56 6.32
C LYS A 72 6.50 26.86 7.72
#